data_AF-A0A3Q3NEJ1-F1
#
_entry.id   AF-A0A3Q3NEJ1-F1
#
_cell.length_a   1.000
_cell.length_b   1.000
_cell.length_c   1.000
_cell.angle_alpha   90.00
_cell.angle_beta   90.00
_cell.angle_gamma   90.00
#
_symmetry.space_group_name_H-M   'P 1'
#
loop_
_entity.id
_entity.type
_entity.pdbx_description
1 polymer ?
#
loop_
_entity_poly.entity_id
_entity_poly.type
_entity_poly.pdbx_seq_one_letter_code
_entity_poly.pdbx_strand_id
1 'polypeptide(L)'
;FYFRDLGPQFGWTMVFLAECVGALLTYLLFYFRVPYIYSHRFVSTSSPHPVVLACACHSFHYGKRLIETIFVHRFSHGTMPLRTIIRNCAYYWGFSAWLAYYINHPLYTPPYGDLQVHYALVLFAMCEIGNFSIHLTLNNLKGDSRGRRFPVPTKNPFTWLFYFVSCPNYTYEVGSWVSFSIMTQCLP
;
A
#
# COMPACT_ATOMS: atom_id res chain seq x y z
N PHE A 1 7.76 -40.15 -1.29
CA PHE A 1 7.73 -38.69 -1.52
C PHE A 1 6.50 -38.37 -2.35
N TYR A 2 5.60 -37.53 -1.83
CA TYR A 2 4.48 -36.98 -2.61
C TYR A 2 4.96 -35.67 -3.23
N PHE A 3 5.21 -35.65 -4.53
CA PHE A 3 5.47 -34.40 -5.25
C PHE A 3 4.13 -33.74 -5.56
N ARG A 4 3.92 -32.53 -5.02
CA ARG A 4 2.72 -31.73 -5.31
C ARG A 4 3.06 -30.79 -6.45
N ASP A 5 2.48 -31.04 -7.62
CA ASP A 5 2.55 -30.10 -8.74
C ASP A 5 1.73 -28.85 -8.39
N LEU A 6 2.38 -27.69 -8.43
CA LEU A 6 1.79 -26.39 -8.14
C LEU A 6 1.42 -25.62 -9.43
N GLY A 7 1.72 -26.17 -10.60
CA GLY A 7 1.50 -25.55 -11.91
C GLY A 7 2.51 -24.43 -12.22
N PRO A 8 2.19 -23.52 -13.17
CA PRO A 8 3.07 -22.40 -13.53
C PRO A 8 3.40 -21.53 -12.33
N GLN A 9 4.67 -21.16 -12.18
CA GLN A 9 5.14 -20.36 -11.05
C GLN A 9 5.87 -19.10 -11.50
N PHE A 10 5.71 -18.02 -10.74
CA PHE A 10 6.34 -16.73 -11.02
C PHE A 10 7.21 -16.29 -9.84
N GLY A 11 8.22 -15.48 -10.12
CA GLY A 11 9.09 -14.90 -9.10
C GLY A 11 8.38 -13.81 -8.29
N TRP A 12 8.76 -13.66 -7.02
CA TRP A 12 8.14 -12.71 -6.08
C TRP A 12 8.06 -11.28 -6.59
N THR A 13 9.09 -10.77 -7.29
CA THR A 13 9.07 -9.43 -7.87
C THR A 13 7.86 -9.22 -8.78
N MET A 14 7.56 -10.18 -9.66
CA MET A 14 6.43 -10.07 -10.59
C MET A 14 5.08 -10.12 -9.86
N VAL A 15 5.00 -10.91 -8.78
CA VAL A 15 3.80 -10.98 -7.92
C VAL A 15 3.52 -9.63 -7.29
N PHE A 16 4.51 -9.05 -6.59
CA PHE A 16 4.33 -7.77 -5.90
C PHE A 16 4.06 -6.61 -6.87
N LEU A 17 4.70 -6.62 -8.04
CA LEU A 17 4.41 -5.65 -9.09
C LEU A 17 2.96 -5.76 -9.57
N ALA A 18 2.48 -6.96 -9.88
CA ALA A 18 1.11 -7.16 -10.34
C ALA A 18 0.07 -6.75 -9.29
N GLU A 19 0.32 -7.09 -8.02
CA GLU A 19 -0.52 -6.69 -6.89
C GLU A 19 -0.59 -5.15 -6.78
N CYS A 20 0.56 -4.47 -6.78
CA CYS A 20 0.63 -3.03 -6.56
C CYS A 20 0.16 -2.21 -7.77
N VAL A 21 0.52 -2.60 -9.00
CA VAL A 21 0.11 -1.87 -10.22
C VAL A 21 -1.41 -1.92 -10.35
N GLY A 22 -2.02 -3.08 -10.19
CA GLY A 22 -3.48 -3.16 -10.36
C GLY A 22 -4.23 -2.46 -9.23
N ALA A 23 -3.75 -2.49 -7.98
CA ALA A 23 -4.34 -1.68 -6.91
C ALA A 23 -4.28 -0.17 -7.21
N LEU A 24 -3.16 0.32 -7.73
CA LEU A 24 -3.00 1.72 -8.14
C LEU A 24 -3.94 2.08 -9.30
N LEU A 25 -3.94 1.28 -10.37
CA LEU A 25 -4.76 1.54 -11.55
C LEU A 25 -6.25 1.48 -11.22
N THR A 26 -6.68 0.48 -10.44
CA THR A 26 -8.08 0.37 -10.02
C THR A 26 -8.54 1.63 -9.29
N TYR A 27 -7.80 2.13 -8.30
CA TYR A 27 -8.17 3.37 -7.61
C TYR A 27 -8.28 4.56 -8.57
N LEU A 28 -7.29 4.74 -9.45
CA LEU A 28 -7.27 5.86 -10.41
C LEU A 28 -8.46 5.81 -11.38
N LEU A 29 -8.91 4.63 -11.80
CA LEU A 29 -10.09 4.47 -12.66
C LEU A 29 -11.36 5.02 -11.99
N PHE A 30 -11.56 4.78 -10.68
CA PHE A 30 -12.67 5.35 -9.92
C PHE A 30 -12.49 6.85 -9.68
N TYR A 31 -11.27 7.31 -9.39
CA TYR A 31 -10.97 8.73 -9.19
C TYR A 31 -11.28 9.58 -10.45
N PHE A 32 -10.87 9.10 -11.64
CA PHE A 32 -11.17 9.78 -12.90
C PHE A 32 -12.60 9.59 -13.37
N ARG A 33 -13.44 8.86 -12.62
CA ARG A 33 -14.86 8.62 -12.91
C ARG A 33 -15.07 8.20 -14.37
N VAL A 34 -14.30 7.18 -14.81
CA VAL A 34 -14.39 6.64 -16.17
C VAL A 34 -15.88 6.40 -16.51
N PRO A 35 -16.33 6.75 -17.74
CA PRO A 35 -17.72 6.57 -18.14
C PRO A 35 -18.22 5.18 -17.76
N TYR A 36 -19.51 5.07 -17.39
CA TYR A 36 -20.17 3.86 -16.86
C TYR A 36 -19.97 3.53 -15.37
N ILE A 37 -19.01 4.14 -14.66
CA ILE A 37 -18.85 3.93 -13.20
C ILE A 37 -19.85 4.78 -12.38
N TYR A 38 -19.97 6.06 -12.74
CA TYR A 38 -20.89 7.00 -12.10
C TYR A 38 -21.79 7.66 -13.15
N SER A 39 -22.96 8.14 -12.73
CA SER A 39 -23.89 8.84 -13.64
C SER A 39 -23.20 10.02 -14.34
N HIS A 40 -23.44 10.17 -15.65
CA HIS A 40 -22.81 11.17 -16.53
C HIS A 40 -22.92 12.62 -16.02
N ARG A 41 -23.85 12.91 -15.11
CA ARG A 41 -24.02 14.25 -14.50
C ARG A 41 -22.85 14.67 -13.60
N PHE A 42 -22.00 13.74 -13.15
CA PHE A 42 -20.92 14.02 -12.19
C PHE A 42 -19.51 13.92 -12.77
N VAL A 43 -19.39 13.73 -14.10
CA VAL A 43 -18.08 13.57 -14.77
C VAL A 43 -17.26 14.86 -14.75
N SER A 44 -17.90 16.03 -14.60
CA SER A 44 -17.23 17.35 -14.63
C SER A 44 -17.21 18.08 -13.28
N THR A 45 -17.59 17.42 -12.19
CA THR A 45 -17.63 18.05 -10.86
C THR A 45 -16.25 17.95 -10.19
N SER A 46 -15.72 19.09 -9.72
CA SER A 46 -14.47 19.11 -8.94
C SER A 46 -14.59 18.22 -7.71
N SER A 47 -13.57 17.40 -7.45
CA SER A 47 -13.52 16.52 -6.28
C SER A 47 -13.24 17.33 -5.01
N PRO A 48 -13.88 17.02 -3.88
CA PRO A 48 -13.55 17.64 -2.59
C PRO A 48 -12.06 17.48 -2.24
N HIS A 49 -11.48 18.47 -1.55
CA HIS A 49 -10.07 18.46 -1.16
C HIS A 49 -9.62 17.14 -0.46
N PRO A 50 -10.40 16.55 0.48
CA PRO A 50 -10.05 15.26 1.08
C PRO A 50 -10.00 14.08 0.11
N VAL A 51 -10.80 14.09 -0.97
CA VAL A 51 -10.80 13.04 -2.01
C VAL A 51 -9.53 13.12 -2.84
N VAL A 52 -9.07 14.34 -3.16
CA VAL A 52 -7.79 14.57 -3.85
C VAL A 52 -6.63 14.11 -2.98
N LEU A 53 -6.63 14.45 -1.69
CA LEU A 53 -5.62 13.97 -0.74
C LEU A 53 -5.63 12.45 -0.59
N ALA A 54 -6.80 11.82 -0.53
CA ALA A 54 -6.93 10.37 -0.49
C ALA A 54 -6.34 9.72 -1.74
N CYS A 55 -6.64 10.26 -2.93
CA CYS A 55 -6.05 9.80 -4.18
C CYS A 55 -4.52 9.95 -4.16
N ALA A 56 -4.00 11.10 -3.71
CA ALA A 56 -2.57 11.35 -3.59
C ALA A 56 -1.89 10.37 -2.61
N CYS A 57 -2.48 10.15 -1.43
CA CYS A 57 -1.94 9.22 -0.42
C CYS A 57 -1.94 7.78 -0.91
N HIS A 58 -3.04 7.31 -1.49
CA HIS A 58 -3.13 5.97 -2.06
C HIS A 58 -2.12 5.78 -3.20
N SER A 59 -2.02 6.76 -4.10
CA SER A 59 -1.07 6.74 -5.21
C SER A 59 0.38 6.76 -4.72
N PHE A 60 0.68 7.57 -3.70
CA PHE A 60 1.99 7.64 -3.08
C PHE A 60 2.37 6.31 -2.42
N HIS A 61 1.47 5.71 -1.65
CA HIS A 61 1.69 4.42 -0.99
C HIS A 61 2.04 3.33 -2.00
N TYR A 62 1.19 3.11 -3.00
CA TYR A 62 1.45 2.07 -4.01
C TYR A 62 2.62 2.43 -4.93
N GLY A 63 2.82 3.69 -5.28
CA GLY A 63 3.99 4.15 -6.04
C GLY A 63 5.30 3.89 -5.32
N LYS A 64 5.36 4.21 -4.02
CA LYS A 64 6.49 3.88 -3.15
C LYS A 64 6.70 2.36 -3.08
N ARG A 65 5.64 1.55 -2.87
CA ARG A 65 5.75 0.07 -2.86
C ARG A 65 6.28 -0.48 -4.18
N LEU A 66 5.90 0.09 -5.32
CA LEU A 66 6.47 -0.26 -6.63
C LEU A 66 7.97 0.04 -6.69
N ILE A 67 8.38 1.25 -6.28
CA ILE A 67 9.79 1.65 -6.21
C ILE A 67 10.57 0.71 -5.29
N GLU A 68 10.03 0.40 -4.11
CA GLU A 68 10.68 -0.53 -3.18
C GLU A 68 10.81 -1.93 -3.77
N THR A 69 9.78 -2.44 -4.44
CA THR A 69 9.79 -3.76 -5.07
C THR A 69 10.89 -3.87 -6.14
N ILE A 70 11.11 -2.79 -6.90
CA ILE A 70 12.10 -2.75 -7.99
C ILE A 70 13.52 -2.52 -7.46
N PHE A 71 13.69 -1.57 -6.52
CA PHE A 71 15.02 -1.05 -6.16
C PHE A 71 15.50 -1.44 -4.76
N VAL A 72 14.59 -1.71 -3.81
CA VAL A 72 14.95 -1.95 -2.41
C VAL A 72 14.84 -3.43 -2.06
N HIS A 73 13.82 -4.14 -2.53
CA HIS A 73 13.54 -5.50 -2.10
C HIS A 73 14.44 -6.50 -2.82
N ARG A 74 15.30 -7.16 -2.05
CA ARG A 74 15.98 -8.40 -2.46
C ARG A 74 15.13 -9.59 -2.07
N PHE A 75 14.37 -10.11 -3.02
CA PHE A 75 13.60 -11.33 -2.86
C PHE A 75 14.52 -12.56 -2.90
N SER A 76 14.27 -13.53 -2.03
CA SER A 76 15.00 -14.80 -2.03
C SER A 76 14.57 -15.68 -3.22
N HIS A 77 15.34 -16.74 -3.50
CA HIS A 77 14.97 -17.78 -4.47
C HIS A 77 13.70 -18.52 -4.01
N GLY A 78 12.55 -18.04 -4.46
CA GLY A 78 11.25 -18.63 -4.22
C GLY A 78 10.28 -18.19 -5.30
N THR A 79 9.33 -19.05 -5.60
CA THR A 79 8.32 -18.83 -6.63
C THR A 79 6.93 -19.04 -6.05
N MET A 80 5.94 -18.36 -6.63
CA MET A 80 4.55 -18.45 -6.20
C MET A 80 3.69 -19.06 -7.32
N PRO A 81 2.78 -20.00 -7.00
CA PRO A 81 1.89 -20.60 -7.98
C PRO A 81 0.93 -19.58 -8.58
N LEU A 82 0.68 -19.64 -9.89
CA LEU A 82 -0.18 -18.70 -10.62
C LEU A 82 -1.57 -18.54 -10.00
N ARG A 83 -2.19 -19.64 -9.57
CA ARG A 83 -3.53 -19.60 -8.94
C ARG A 83 -3.55 -18.73 -7.68
N THR A 84 -2.47 -18.74 -6.90
CA THR A 84 -2.37 -17.93 -5.68
C THR A 84 -2.14 -16.46 -6.02
N ILE A 85 -1.36 -16.18 -7.08
CA ILE A 85 -1.16 -14.81 -7.57
C ILE A 85 -2.49 -14.20 -8.01
N ILE A 86 -3.28 -14.92 -8.80
CA ILE A 86 -4.60 -14.45 -9.25
C ILE A 86 -5.49 -14.13 -8.04
N ARG A 87 -5.50 -14.99 -7.02
CA ARG A 87 -6.27 -14.76 -5.79
C ARG A 87 -5.80 -13.52 -5.04
N ASN A 88 -4.49 -13.32 -4.90
CA ASN A 88 -3.93 -12.15 -4.24
C ASN A 88 -4.26 -10.86 -5.01
N CYS A 89 -4.04 -10.85 -6.33
CA CYS A 89 -4.39 -9.71 -7.17
C CYS A 89 -5.88 -9.39 -7.07
N ALA A 90 -6.76 -10.39 -7.18
CA ALA A 90 -8.20 -10.19 -7.05
C ALA A 90 -8.57 -9.58 -5.69
N TYR A 91 -7.91 -10.01 -4.61
CA TYR A 91 -8.10 -9.45 -3.27
C TYR A 91 -7.66 -7.98 -3.20
N TYR A 92 -6.43 -7.65 -3.58
CA TYR A 92 -5.91 -6.28 -3.48
C TYR A 92 -6.61 -5.31 -4.43
N TRP A 93 -6.84 -5.74 -5.68
CA TRP A 93 -7.51 -4.93 -6.68
C TRP A 93 -8.98 -4.71 -6.32
N GLY A 94 -9.65 -5.76 -5.83
CA GLY A 94 -11.03 -5.68 -5.37
C GLY A 94 -11.17 -4.77 -4.15
N PHE A 95 -10.28 -4.87 -3.16
CA PHE A 95 -10.30 -3.99 -1.99
C PHE A 95 -10.00 -2.53 -2.36
N SER A 96 -9.02 -2.30 -3.25
CA SER A 96 -8.74 -0.97 -3.80
C SER A 96 -9.96 -0.39 -4.52
N ALA A 97 -10.61 -1.18 -5.37
CA ALA A 97 -11.84 -0.78 -6.07
C ALA A 97 -12.98 -0.48 -5.09
N TRP A 98 -13.17 -1.32 -4.07
CA TRP A 98 -14.17 -1.12 -3.03
C TRP A 98 -13.94 0.21 -2.29
N LEU A 99 -12.73 0.42 -1.78
CA LEU A 99 -12.33 1.67 -1.11
C LEU A 99 -12.51 2.89 -2.02
N ALA A 100 -12.01 2.80 -3.26
CA ALA A 100 -12.06 3.89 -4.22
C ALA A 100 -13.50 4.23 -4.63
N TYR A 101 -14.39 3.23 -4.74
CA TYR A 101 -15.78 3.46 -5.09
C TYR A 101 -16.48 4.41 -4.11
N TYR A 102 -16.30 4.20 -2.81
CA TYR A 102 -16.95 5.00 -1.77
C TYR A 102 -16.33 6.40 -1.61
N ILE A 103 -15.00 6.50 -1.58
CA ILE A 103 -14.30 7.78 -1.40
C ILE A 103 -14.51 8.71 -2.60
N ASN A 104 -14.51 8.16 -3.81
CA ASN A 104 -14.67 8.96 -5.03
C ASN A 104 -16.13 9.14 -5.46
N HIS A 105 -17.07 8.54 -4.73
CA HIS A 105 -18.50 8.61 -5.03
C HIS A 105 -18.97 10.08 -5.02
N PRO A 106 -19.81 10.52 -5.97
CA PRO A 106 -20.33 11.90 -5.99
C PRO A 106 -21.11 12.33 -4.74
N LEU A 107 -21.61 11.36 -3.97
CA LEU A 107 -22.34 11.57 -2.71
C LEU A 107 -21.43 11.46 -1.47
N TYR A 108 -20.13 11.34 -1.65
CA TYR A 108 -19.18 11.32 -0.53
C TYR A 108 -19.27 12.63 0.26
N THR A 109 -19.53 12.52 1.56
CA THR A 109 -19.53 13.66 2.47
C THR A 109 -18.13 13.82 3.07
N PRO A 110 -17.43 14.93 2.78
CA PRO A 110 -16.10 15.14 3.33
C PRO A 110 -16.13 15.23 4.86
N PRO A 111 -15.03 14.89 5.54
CA PRO A 111 -14.91 15.00 6.98
C PRO A 111 -15.13 16.44 7.47
N TYR A 112 -15.70 16.58 8.67
CA TYR A 112 -16.05 17.88 9.25
C TYR A 112 -14.84 18.70 9.71
N GLY A 113 -13.70 18.06 10.00
CA GLY A 113 -12.54 18.69 10.62
C GLY A 113 -11.33 18.78 9.69
N ASP A 114 -11.05 19.97 9.15
CA ASP A 114 -9.81 20.19 8.37
C ASP A 114 -8.56 19.86 9.19
N LEU A 115 -8.56 20.19 10.48
CA LEU A 115 -7.45 19.88 11.38
C LEU A 115 -7.20 18.36 11.48
N GLN A 116 -8.27 17.56 11.54
CA GLN A 116 -8.18 16.10 11.55
C GLN A 116 -7.56 15.57 10.26
N VAL A 117 -7.98 16.11 9.10
CA VAL A 117 -7.44 15.71 7.79
C VAL A 117 -5.94 15.97 7.72
N HIS A 118 -5.47 17.14 8.18
CA HIS A 118 -4.05 17.50 8.16
C HIS A 118 -3.23 16.65 9.15
N TYR A 119 -3.72 16.41 10.37
CA TYR A 119 -3.02 15.53 11.32
C TYR A 119 -2.93 14.10 10.81
N ALA A 120 -4.01 13.57 10.25
CA ALA A 120 -4.03 12.24 9.66
C ALA A 120 -3.06 12.13 8.47
N LEU A 121 -2.96 13.17 7.63
CA LEU A 121 -1.99 13.23 6.54
C LEU A 121 -0.54 13.21 7.04
N VAL A 122 -0.23 13.98 8.10
CA VAL A 122 1.11 13.98 8.72
C VAL A 122 1.44 12.61 9.30
N LEU A 123 0.49 11.98 9.99
CA LEU A 123 0.68 10.64 10.56
C LEU A 123 0.88 9.59 9.46
N PHE A 124 0.10 9.66 8.38
CA PHE A 124 0.27 8.83 7.19
C PHE A 124 1.68 8.96 6.60
N ALA A 125 2.16 10.19 6.38
CA ALA A 125 3.50 10.44 5.85
C ALA A 125 4.61 9.90 6.77
N MET A 126 4.46 10.10 8.09
CA MET A 126 5.39 9.54 9.09
C MET A 126 5.42 8.01 9.04
N CYS A 127 4.26 7.36 8.89
CA CYS A 127 4.17 5.91 8.73
C CYS A 127 4.83 5.43 7.44
N GLU A 128 4.61 6.11 6.31
CA GLU A 128 5.23 5.73 5.04
C GLU A 128 6.77 5.85 5.06
N ILE A 129 7.29 6.94 5.63
CA ILE A 129 8.73 7.15 5.83
C ILE A 129 9.30 6.09 6.77
N GLY A 130 8.56 5.77 7.84
CA GLY A 130 8.93 4.72 8.78
C GLY A 130 9.02 3.35 8.13
N ASN A 131 7.96 2.95 7.40
CA ASN A 131 7.91 1.70 6.65
C ASN A 131 9.08 1.59 5.66
N PHE A 132 9.36 2.66 4.90
CA PHE A 132 10.51 2.71 3.98
C PHE A 132 11.86 2.57 4.69
N SER A 133 12.03 3.27 5.82
CA SER A 133 13.24 3.19 6.65
C SER A 133 13.51 1.76 7.14
N ILE A 134 12.44 1.04 7.51
CA ILE A 134 12.54 -0.37 7.91
C ILE A 134 12.92 -1.24 6.72
N HIS A 135 12.30 -1.06 5.55
CA HIS A 135 12.64 -1.83 4.35
C HIS A 135 14.10 -1.63 3.91
N LEU A 136 14.62 -0.40 3.95
CA LEU A 136 16.04 -0.13 3.70
C LEU A 136 16.94 -0.87 4.70
N THR A 137 16.60 -0.83 5.98
CA THR A 137 17.36 -1.52 7.03
C THR A 137 17.36 -3.04 6.80
N LEU A 138 16.20 -3.62 6.50
CA LEU A 138 16.07 -5.06 6.20
C LEU A 138 16.82 -5.46 4.93
N ASN A 139 16.85 -4.60 3.91
CA ASN A 139 17.64 -4.85 2.71
C ASN A 139 19.14 -4.87 2.98
N ASN A 140 19.65 -3.93 3.78
CA ASN A 140 21.06 -3.86 4.14
C ASN A 140 21.52 -5.12 4.89
N LEU A 141 20.68 -5.69 5.75
CA LEU A 141 20.99 -6.93 6.46
C LEU A 141 21.11 -8.14 5.53
N LYS A 142 20.36 -8.18 4.43
CA LYS A 142 20.46 -9.24 3.41
C LYS A 142 21.72 -9.13 2.54
N GLY A 143 22.37 -7.97 2.52
CA GLY A 143 23.60 -7.74 1.77
C GLY A 143 24.88 -8.14 2.51
N ASP A 144 24.81 -8.41 3.81
CA ASP A 144 25.95 -8.82 4.62
C ASP A 144 26.16 -10.34 4.51
N SER A 145 27.33 -10.77 4.03
CA SER A 145 27.69 -12.18 3.84
C SER A 145 27.98 -12.92 5.15
N ARG A 146 28.03 -12.22 6.29
CA ARG A 146 28.41 -12.76 7.61
C ARG A 146 27.27 -13.41 8.40
N GLY A 147 26.41 -14.17 7.72
CA GLY A 147 25.34 -14.96 8.35
C GLY A 147 24.05 -14.19 8.64
N ARG A 148 22.97 -14.91 8.96
CA ARG A 148 21.64 -14.34 9.26
C ARG A 148 21.71 -13.53 10.56
N ARG A 149 21.66 -12.20 10.47
CA ARG A 149 21.61 -11.29 11.61
C ARG A 149 20.17 -10.85 11.88
N PHE A 150 19.79 -10.80 13.16
CA PHE A 150 18.51 -10.23 13.56
C PHE A 150 18.51 -8.71 13.35
N PRO A 151 17.40 -8.12 12.89
CA PRO A 151 17.29 -6.68 12.73
C PRO A 151 17.35 -6.00 14.10
N VAL A 152 18.13 -4.93 14.18
CA VAL A 152 18.28 -4.11 15.38
C VAL A 152 18.04 -2.63 15.04
N PRO A 153 17.58 -1.83 16.01
CA PRO A 153 17.52 -0.39 15.89
C PRO A 153 18.84 0.23 15.40
N THR A 154 18.73 1.22 14.53
CA THR A 154 19.84 2.00 14.00
C THR A 154 19.80 3.43 14.56
N LYS A 155 20.69 4.31 14.07
CA LYS A 155 20.64 5.76 14.40
C LYS A 155 19.36 6.45 13.91
N ASN A 156 18.66 5.86 12.93
CA ASN A 156 17.40 6.41 12.45
C ASN A 156 16.27 6.13 13.47
N PRO A 157 15.58 7.15 14.01
CA PRO A 157 14.54 6.98 15.03
C PRO A 157 13.37 6.11 14.54
N PHE A 158 13.07 6.10 13.24
CA PHE A 158 12.04 5.23 12.68
C PHE A 158 12.36 3.72 12.84
N THR A 159 13.62 3.37 13.06
CA THR A 159 14.03 1.98 13.30
C THR A 159 13.97 1.58 14.77
N TRP A 160 13.76 2.51 15.70
CA TRP A 160 13.67 2.21 17.12
C TRP A 160 12.43 1.38 17.47
N LEU A 161 11.46 1.31 16.57
CA LEU A 161 10.31 0.44 16.74
C LEU A 161 10.70 -1.06 16.83
N PHE A 162 11.89 -1.44 16.36
CA PHE A 162 12.46 -2.78 16.60
C PHE A 162 12.70 -3.11 18.09
N TYR A 163 12.74 -2.12 19.01
CA TYR A 163 12.77 -2.39 20.45
C TYR A 163 11.46 -2.99 20.97
N PHE A 164 10.34 -2.76 20.28
CA PHE A 164 9.01 -3.09 20.76
C PHE A 164 8.33 -4.20 19.95
N VAL A 165 8.59 -4.26 18.64
CA VAL A 165 7.92 -5.21 17.73
C VAL A 165 8.90 -5.87 16.77
N SER A 166 8.61 -7.12 16.40
CA SER A 166 9.46 -7.92 15.51
C SER A 166 9.43 -7.45 14.05
N CYS A 167 8.28 -6.95 13.58
CA CYS A 167 8.06 -6.54 12.20
C CYS A 167 7.54 -5.09 12.11
N PRO A 168 8.38 -4.08 12.40
CA PRO A 168 7.97 -2.68 12.41
C PRO A 168 7.39 -2.17 11.09
N ASN A 169 7.80 -2.74 9.94
CA ASN A 169 7.25 -2.38 8.64
C ASN A 169 5.74 -2.63 8.59
N TYR A 170 5.25 -3.75 9.13
CA TYR A 170 3.81 -4.02 9.21
C TYR A 170 3.10 -3.09 10.19
N THR A 171 3.75 -2.73 11.30
CA THR A 171 3.17 -1.74 12.23
C THR A 171 2.99 -0.38 11.56
N TYR A 172 3.99 0.08 10.81
CA TYR A 172 3.88 1.30 10.04
C TYR A 172 2.85 1.19 8.92
N GLU A 173 2.77 0.05 8.23
CA GLU A 173 1.76 -0.21 7.20
C GLU A 173 0.33 -0.06 7.77
N VAL A 174 0.05 -0.71 8.91
CA VAL A 174 -1.24 -0.58 9.61
C VAL A 174 -1.48 0.87 10.02
N GLY A 175 -0.45 1.56 10.54
CA GLY A 175 -0.53 2.98 10.88
C GLY A 175 -0.89 3.88 9.69
N SER A 176 -0.32 3.62 8.51
CA SER A 176 -0.69 4.32 7.27
C SER A 176 -2.17 4.13 6.96
N TRP A 177 -2.66 2.88 6.96
CA TRP A 177 -4.07 2.62 6.63
C TRP A 177 -5.05 3.16 7.68
N VAL A 178 -4.71 3.09 8.97
CA VAL A 178 -5.51 3.73 10.04
C VAL A 178 -5.57 5.24 9.85
N SER A 179 -4.43 5.87 9.57
CA SER A 179 -4.37 7.31 9.30
C SER A 179 -5.19 7.69 8.07
N PHE A 180 -5.12 6.87 7.02
CA PHE A 180 -5.92 7.04 5.81
C PHE A 180 -7.43 6.97 6.10
N SER A 181 -7.88 5.97 6.89
CA SER A 181 -9.29 5.87 7.30
C SER A 181 -9.74 7.05 8.16
N ILE A 182 -8.89 7.56 9.07
CA ILE A 182 -9.19 8.78 9.84
C ILE A 182 -9.30 10.00 8.90
N MET A 183 -8.42 10.09 7.89
CA MET A 183 -8.42 11.18 6.92
C MET A 183 -9.68 11.20 6.07
N THR A 184 -10.19 10.04 5.66
CA THR A 184 -11.35 9.93 4.76
C THR A 184 -12.68 9.79 5.49
N GLN A 185 -12.67 9.41 6.77
CA GLN A 185 -13.89 9.06 7.52
C GLN A 185 -14.81 8.10 6.76
N CYS A 186 -14.22 7.23 5.95
CA CYS A 186 -14.92 6.16 5.25
C CYS A 186 -14.83 4.89 6.09
N LEU A 187 -15.95 4.17 6.22
CA LEU A 187 -16.01 2.91 6.97
C LEU A 187 -15.40 1.71 6.20
N PRO A 188 -15.55 1.61 4.87
CA PRO A 188 -14.71 0.80 4.00
C PRO A 188 -13.23 1.17 4.05
#